data_AF-A0A8E2EY67-F1
#
_entry.id   AF-A0A8E2EY67-F1
#
_cell.length_a   1.000
_cell.length_b   1.000
_cell.length_c   1.000
_cell.angle_alpha   90.00
_cell.angle_beta   90.00
_cell.angle_gamma   90.00
#
_symmetry.space_group_name_H-M   'P 1'
#
loop_
_entity.id
_entity.type
_entity.pdbx_description
1 polymer ?
#
loop_
_entity_poly.entity_id
_entity_poly.type
_entity_poly.pdbx_seq_one_letter_code
_entity_poly.pdbx_strand_id
1 'polypeptide(L)'
;MTGPSRVATILAGNIVVSSLATIFCFACVYSRAHLLRAWEIDDHLMIFSWPPAMVSMSLSCAETRYGASHHEAEVSLSAAQMNLKLSFIDLFFYTTRTAMTKFSMCLFYLRIFHPERRSRLLIYACIFLIPTTTLAFTIFNTFQCHPIRTYWDLTLQAHSGNCKNPTPVFSTTAKTTTLTST
;
A
#
# COMPACT_ATOMS: atom_id res chain seq x y z
N MET A 1 11.95 -30.97 2.27
CA MET A 1 10.79 -30.39 2.97
C MET A 1 9.95 -29.63 1.95
N THR A 2 9.02 -30.31 1.27
CA THR A 2 8.15 -29.76 0.23
C THR A 2 6.83 -29.31 0.85
N GLY A 3 6.82 -28.13 1.48
CA GLY A 3 5.58 -27.45 1.83
C GLY A 3 4.94 -26.84 0.57
N PRO A 4 3.61 -26.79 0.45
CA PRO A 4 2.95 -26.13 -0.68
C PRO A 4 3.39 -24.66 -0.76
N SER A 5 3.77 -24.22 -1.95
CA SER A 5 4.17 -22.84 -2.21
C SER A 5 2.98 -21.89 -1.96
N ARG A 6 3.04 -21.12 -0.86
CA ARG A 6 2.04 -20.07 -0.54
C ARG A 6 1.98 -18.97 -1.60
N VAL A 7 3.03 -18.87 -2.41
CA VAL A 7 3.15 -17.96 -3.56
C VAL A 7 1.93 -18.06 -4.48
N ALA A 8 1.53 -19.27 -4.88
CA ALA A 8 0.44 -19.47 -5.83
C ALA A 8 -0.90 -18.99 -5.25
N THR A 9 -1.15 -19.22 -3.96
CA THR A 9 -2.36 -18.76 -3.28
C THR A 9 -2.41 -17.24 -3.19
N ILE A 10 -1.30 -16.59 -2.83
CA ILE A 10 -1.21 -15.13 -2.72
C ILE A 10 -1.42 -14.48 -4.10
N LEU A 11 -0.75 -15.01 -5.12
CA LEU A 11 -0.84 -14.51 -6.48
C LEU A 11 -2.25 -14.67 -7.06
N ALA A 12 -2.86 -15.85 -6.88
CA ALA A 12 -4.23 -16.10 -7.31
C ALA A 12 -5.22 -15.14 -6.64
N GLY A 13 -5.09 -14.94 -5.32
CA GLY A 13 -5.93 -13.99 -4.58
C GLY A 13 -5.80 -12.57 -5.11
N ASN A 14 -4.58 -12.10 -5.35
CA ASN A 14 -4.33 -10.75 -5.84
C ASN A 14 -4.86 -10.55 -7.28
N ILE A 15 -4.63 -11.51 -8.17
CA ILE A 15 -5.12 -11.53 -9.56
C ILE A 15 -6.64 -11.47 -9.62
N VAL A 16 -7.31 -12.32 -8.85
CA VAL A 16 -8.78 -12.38 -8.85
C VAL A 16 -9.37 -11.08 -8.31
N VAL A 17 -8.89 -10.56 -7.18
CA VAL A 17 -9.46 -9.33 -6.60
C VAL A 17 -9.20 -8.10 -7.49
N SER A 18 -8.01 -7.99 -8.08
CA SER A 18 -7.68 -6.82 -8.90
C SER A 18 -8.37 -6.84 -10.25
N SER A 19 -8.58 -8.02 -10.85
CA SER A 19 -9.35 -8.15 -12.09
C SER A 19 -10.82 -7.80 -11.86
N LEU A 20 -11.45 -8.34 -10.82
CA LEU A 20 -12.81 -7.98 -10.42
C LEU A 20 -12.96 -6.49 -10.12
N ALA A 21 -12.01 -5.91 -9.36
CA ALA A 21 -12.01 -4.49 -9.05
C ALA A 21 -11.89 -3.61 -10.31
N THR A 22 -11.06 -4.04 -11.28
CA THR A 22 -10.87 -3.33 -12.55
C THR A 22 -12.14 -3.36 -13.39
N ILE A 23 -12.77 -4.53 -13.55
CA ILE A 23 -14.03 -4.68 -14.26
C ILE A 23 -15.11 -3.78 -13.64
N PHE A 24 -15.23 -3.79 -12.31
CA PHE A 24 -16.21 -2.97 -11.61
C PHE A 24 -15.93 -1.47 -11.77
N CYS A 25 -14.66 -1.03 -11.69
CA CYS A 25 -14.29 0.36 -11.91
C CYS A 25 -14.68 0.83 -13.31
N PHE A 26 -14.32 0.08 -14.36
CA PHE A 26 -14.66 0.43 -15.73
C PHE A 26 -16.18 0.44 -15.97
N ALA A 27 -16.90 -0.56 -15.44
CA ALA A 27 -18.36 -0.61 -15.54
C ALA A 27 -19.01 0.59 -14.82
N CYS A 28 -18.50 0.98 -13.66
CA CYS A 28 -19.01 2.11 -12.89
C CYS A 28 -18.74 3.45 -13.59
N VAL A 29 -17.50 3.67 -14.09
CA VAL A 29 -17.16 4.85 -14.90
C VAL A 29 -18.04 4.91 -16.14
N TYR A 30 -18.20 3.80 -16.86
CA TYR A 30 -19.01 3.76 -18.08
C TYR A 30 -20.49 4.07 -17.79
N SER A 31 -21.06 3.45 -16.75
CA SER A 31 -22.44 3.69 -16.33
C SER A 31 -22.67 5.17 -15.95
N ARG A 32 -21.77 5.75 -15.15
CA ARG A 32 -21.92 7.15 -14.70
C ARG A 32 -21.69 8.16 -15.81
N ALA A 33 -20.70 7.91 -16.68
CA ALA A 33 -20.37 8.79 -17.80
C ALA A 33 -21.44 8.77 -18.90
N HIS A 34 -21.88 7.58 -19.30
CA HIS A 34 -22.76 7.43 -20.47
C HIS A 34 -24.23 7.23 -20.13
N LEU A 35 -24.58 6.40 -19.13
CA LEU A 35 -25.99 6.11 -18.80
C LEU A 35 -26.59 7.21 -17.93
N LEU A 36 -25.89 7.61 -16.86
CA LEU A 36 -26.40 8.59 -15.90
C LEU A 36 -26.05 10.03 -16.26
N ARG A 37 -25.02 10.26 -17.09
CA ARG A 37 -24.48 11.59 -17.45
C ARG A 37 -24.28 12.51 -16.24
N ALA A 38 -23.99 11.92 -15.08
CA ALA A 38 -23.83 12.62 -13.82
C ALA A 38 -22.36 12.48 -13.40
N TRP A 39 -21.52 13.35 -13.95
CA TRP A 39 -20.09 13.35 -13.67
C TRP A 39 -19.80 14.09 -12.37
N GLU A 40 -19.25 13.39 -11.40
CA GLU A 40 -19.01 13.92 -10.07
C GLU A 40 -17.53 13.88 -9.69
N ILE A 41 -17.13 14.60 -8.65
CA ILE A 41 -15.73 14.64 -8.18
C ILE A 41 -15.24 13.22 -7.77
N ASP A 42 -16.16 12.36 -7.31
CA ASP A 42 -15.86 10.97 -6.97
C ASP A 42 -15.37 10.16 -8.18
N ASP A 43 -15.89 10.43 -9.38
CA ASP A 43 -15.51 9.73 -10.61
C ASP A 43 -14.05 10.04 -11.00
N HIS A 44 -13.61 11.28 -10.78
CA HIS A 44 -12.21 11.65 -10.98
C HIS A 44 -11.29 10.88 -10.03
N LEU A 45 -11.66 10.75 -8.76
CA LEU A 45 -10.86 9.99 -7.79
C LEU A 45 -10.75 8.52 -8.15
N MET A 46 -11.80 7.92 -8.71
CA MET A 46 -11.77 6.55 -9.20
C MET A 46 -10.79 6.37 -10.36
N ILE A 47 -10.81 7.30 -11.33
CA ILE A 47 -9.88 7.29 -12.48
C ILE A 47 -8.44 7.50 -12.01
N PHE A 48 -8.19 8.41 -11.06
CA PHE A 48 -6.85 8.66 -10.53
C PHE A 48 -6.32 7.53 -9.62
N SER A 49 -7.20 6.79 -8.95
CA SER A 49 -6.82 5.69 -8.04
C SER A 49 -6.47 4.38 -8.78
N TRP A 50 -6.99 4.18 -10.00
CA TRP A 50 -6.79 2.94 -10.74
C TRP A 50 -5.34 2.68 -11.20
N PRO A 51 -4.60 3.64 -11.78
CA PRO A 51 -3.20 3.43 -12.19
C PRO A 51 -2.26 2.95 -11.08
N PRO A 52 -2.20 3.56 -9.88
CA PRO A 52 -1.31 3.08 -8.82
C PRO A 52 -1.70 1.68 -8.34
N ALA A 53 -2.98 1.29 -8.41
CA ALA A 53 -3.41 -0.07 -8.09
C ALA A 53 -2.85 -1.11 -9.09
N MET A 54 -2.81 -0.77 -10.39
CA MET A 54 -2.21 -1.64 -11.42
C MET A 54 -0.69 -1.75 -11.27
N VAL A 55 -0.03 -0.68 -10.83
CA VAL A 55 1.41 -0.72 -10.57
C VAL A 55 1.72 -1.62 -9.37
N SER A 56 1.04 -1.44 -8.24
CA SER A 56 1.23 -2.29 -7.05
C SER A 56 0.96 -3.77 -7.34
N MET A 57 -0.07 -4.05 -8.15
CA MET A 57 -0.33 -5.40 -8.65
C MET A 57 0.86 -6.00 -9.40
N SER A 58 1.41 -5.24 -10.33
CA SER A 58 2.56 -5.65 -11.15
C SER A 58 3.81 -5.87 -10.28
N LEU A 59 4.00 -5.03 -9.26
CA LEU A 59 5.10 -5.14 -8.31
C LEU A 59 4.96 -6.38 -7.42
N SER A 60 3.77 -6.66 -6.88
CA SER A 60 3.51 -7.92 -6.14
C SER A 60 3.82 -9.16 -7.00
N CYS A 61 3.45 -9.15 -8.28
CA CYS A 61 3.82 -10.22 -9.21
C CYS A 61 5.35 -10.32 -9.38
N ALA A 62 6.07 -9.20 -9.43
CA ALA A 62 7.53 -9.19 -9.51
C ALA A 62 8.18 -9.71 -8.22
N GLU A 63 7.71 -9.28 -7.05
CA GLU A 63 8.25 -9.68 -5.74
C GLU A 63 8.19 -11.19 -5.51
N THR A 64 7.10 -11.84 -5.93
CA THR A 64 6.96 -13.31 -5.84
C THR A 64 8.05 -14.05 -6.62
N ARG A 65 8.59 -13.46 -7.70
CA ARG A 65 9.70 -14.05 -8.48
C ARG A 65 11.06 -13.91 -7.80
N TYR A 66 11.23 -12.95 -6.90
CA TYR A 66 12.48 -12.69 -6.19
C TYR A 66 12.52 -13.27 -4.77
N GLY A 67 11.63 -14.23 -4.45
CA GLY A 67 11.72 -15.01 -3.22
C GLY A 67 10.91 -14.48 -2.03
N ALA A 68 10.01 -13.50 -2.22
CA ALA A 68 9.16 -12.94 -1.14
C ALA A 68 8.36 -13.98 -0.33
N SER A 69 8.17 -15.19 -0.88
CA SER A 69 7.33 -16.24 -0.30
C SER A 69 7.94 -17.64 -0.38
N HIS A 70 9.24 -17.73 -0.64
CA HIS A 70 10.02 -18.96 -0.43
C HIS A 70 10.55 -19.01 1.01
N HIS A 71 10.76 -20.20 1.58
CA HIS A 71 11.35 -20.30 2.92
C HIS A 71 12.71 -19.59 2.93
N GLU A 72 12.97 -18.80 3.98
CA GLU A 72 14.16 -17.96 4.24
C GLU A 72 15.53 -18.67 4.05
N ALA A 73 15.54 -20.00 3.86
CA ALA A 73 16.73 -20.83 3.85
C ALA A 73 17.51 -20.87 2.51
N GLU A 74 16.95 -20.38 1.39
CA GLU A 74 17.59 -20.47 0.06
C GLU A 74 17.56 -19.16 -0.76
N VAL A 75 17.21 -18.03 -0.15
CA VAL A 75 17.17 -16.76 -0.89
C VAL A 75 18.59 -16.19 -1.00
N SER A 76 19.08 -16.05 -2.23
CA SER A 76 20.38 -15.41 -2.47
C SER A 76 20.35 -13.95 -2.02
N LEU A 77 21.47 -13.45 -1.49
CA LEU A 77 21.59 -12.08 -1.01
C LEU A 77 21.15 -11.06 -2.08
N SER A 78 21.50 -11.30 -3.34
CA SER A 78 21.12 -10.44 -4.48
C SER A 78 19.62 -10.46 -4.76
N ALA A 79 18.94 -11.59 -4.61
CA ALA A 79 17.48 -11.69 -4.76
C ALA A 79 16.76 -10.95 -3.62
N ALA A 80 17.25 -11.07 -2.38
CA ALA A 80 16.73 -10.35 -1.23
C ALA A 80 16.87 -8.82 -1.40
N GLN A 81 18.01 -8.34 -1.87
CA GLN A 81 18.22 -6.91 -2.18
C GLN A 81 17.27 -6.40 -3.26
N MET A 82 17.02 -7.19 -4.31
CA MET A 82 16.06 -6.83 -5.36
C MET A 82 14.62 -6.80 -4.84
N ASN A 83 14.26 -7.76 -3.99
CA ASN A 83 12.97 -7.80 -3.33
C ASN A 83 12.73 -6.54 -2.49
N LEU A 84 13.69 -6.15 -1.65
CA LEU A 84 13.61 -4.93 -0.83
C LEU A 84 13.44 -3.65 -1.68
N LYS A 85 14.10 -3.57 -2.86
CA LYS A 85 13.88 -2.46 -3.80
C LYS A 85 12.45 -2.43 -4.31
N LEU A 86 11.92 -3.58 -4.72
CA LEU A 86 10.56 -3.69 -5.24
C LEU A 86 9.53 -3.33 -4.16
N SER A 87 9.71 -3.81 -2.93
CA SER A 87 8.83 -3.48 -1.80
C SER A 87 8.91 -2.02 -1.40
N PHE A 88 10.09 -1.40 -1.50
CA PHE A 88 10.20 0.05 -1.31
C PHE A 88 9.35 0.81 -2.31
N ILE A 89 9.44 0.47 -3.60
CA ILE A 89 8.65 1.11 -4.65
C ILE A 89 7.16 0.84 -4.45
N ASP A 90 6.79 -0.41 -4.13
CA ASP A 90 5.40 -0.79 -3.88
C ASP A 90 4.80 0.01 -2.72
N LEU A 91 5.58 0.27 -1.67
CA LEU A 91 5.13 1.08 -0.53
C LEU A 91 4.65 2.48 -0.94
N PHE A 92 5.30 3.14 -1.92
CA PHE A 92 4.85 4.46 -2.41
C PHE A 92 3.53 4.36 -3.17
N PHE A 93 3.39 3.37 -4.05
CA PHE A 93 2.16 3.16 -4.82
C PHE A 93 1.01 2.75 -3.91
N TYR A 94 1.27 1.86 -2.95
CA TYR A 94 0.34 1.44 -1.91
C TYR A 94 -0.12 2.63 -1.07
N THR A 95 0.80 3.44 -0.57
CA THR A 95 0.49 4.62 0.24
C THR A 95 -0.35 5.63 -0.54
N THR A 96 -0.02 5.86 -1.80
CA THR A 96 -0.78 6.75 -2.71
C THR A 96 -2.19 6.23 -2.95
N ARG A 97 -2.32 4.93 -3.27
CA ARG A 97 -3.62 4.27 -3.47
C ARG A 97 -4.49 4.40 -2.22
N THR A 98 -3.92 4.12 -1.05
CA THR A 98 -4.64 4.14 0.22
C THR A 98 -5.12 5.56 0.58
N ALA A 99 -4.30 6.58 0.31
CA ALA A 99 -4.69 7.97 0.47
C ALA A 99 -5.88 8.34 -0.42
N MET A 100 -5.82 7.99 -1.71
CA MET A 100 -6.91 8.25 -2.67
C MET A 100 -8.22 7.57 -2.26
N THR A 101 -8.17 6.32 -1.79
CA THR A 101 -9.36 5.62 -1.28
C THR A 101 -9.98 6.35 -0.08
N LYS A 102 -9.16 6.78 0.89
CA LYS A 102 -9.65 7.52 2.05
C LYS A 102 -10.26 8.87 1.65
N PHE A 103 -9.69 9.56 0.66
CA PHE A 103 -10.26 10.78 0.11
C PHE A 103 -11.64 10.56 -0.52
N SER A 104 -11.81 9.52 -1.35
CA SER A 104 -13.11 9.17 -1.94
C SER A 104 -14.15 8.87 -0.85
N MET A 105 -13.77 8.10 0.19
CA MET A 105 -14.65 7.85 1.34
C MET A 105 -15.07 9.16 2.03
N CYS A 106 -14.14 10.09 2.27
CA CYS A 106 -14.47 11.38 2.89
C CYS A 106 -15.42 12.22 2.05
N LEU A 107 -15.26 12.27 0.72
CA LEU A 107 -16.17 12.99 -0.16
C LEU A 107 -17.56 12.34 -0.19
N PHE A 108 -17.62 11.01 -0.23
CA PHE A 108 -18.86 10.26 -0.12
C PHE A 108 -19.58 10.57 1.20
N TYR A 109 -18.85 10.60 2.32
CA TYR A 109 -19.41 10.97 3.62
C TYR A 109 -19.92 12.42 3.69
N LEU A 110 -19.23 13.35 3.01
CA LEU A 110 -19.67 14.75 2.96
C LEU A 110 -21.00 14.90 2.23
N ARG A 111 -21.25 14.04 1.23
CA ARG A 111 -22.51 14.00 0.50
C ARG A 111 -23.66 13.41 1.31
N ILE A 112 -23.43 12.31 2.03
CA ILE A 112 -24.50 11.61 2.77
C ILE A 112 -24.92 12.37 4.05
N PHE A 113 -23.98 12.98 4.78
CA PHE A 113 -24.24 13.67 6.05
C PHE A 113 -24.49 15.17 5.89
N HIS A 114 -25.10 15.59 4.78
CA HIS A 114 -25.27 16.99 4.40
C HIS A 114 -25.89 17.93 5.48
N PRO A 115 -26.85 17.51 6.35
CA PRO A 115 -27.48 18.46 7.29
C PRO A 115 -26.70 18.72 8.60
N GLU A 116 -25.74 17.89 9.02
CA GLU A 116 -25.13 17.99 10.36
C GLU A 116 -23.77 18.71 10.38
N ARG A 117 -23.72 19.91 10.99
CA ARG A 117 -22.52 20.77 11.02
C ARG A 117 -21.30 20.13 11.71
N ARG A 118 -21.52 19.34 12.77
CA ARG A 118 -20.43 18.66 13.51
C ARG A 118 -19.78 17.58 12.66
N SER A 119 -20.59 16.77 11.97
CA SER A 119 -20.11 15.72 11.07
C SER A 119 -19.26 16.32 9.94
N ARG A 120 -19.71 17.44 9.35
CA ARG A 120 -18.92 18.14 8.31
C ARG A 120 -17.55 18.60 8.79
N LEU A 121 -17.45 19.18 9.99
CA LEU A 121 -16.16 19.63 10.53
C LEU A 121 -15.18 18.47 10.68
N LEU A 122 -15.64 17.32 11.18
CA LEU A 122 -14.83 16.10 11.31
C LEU A 122 -14.37 15.59 9.94
N ILE A 123 -15.26 15.60 8.94
CA ILE A 123 -14.92 15.17 7.58
C ILE A 123 -13.86 16.10 6.96
N TYR A 124 -14.00 17.43 7.10
CA TYR A 124 -12.96 18.36 6.63
C TYR A 124 -11.63 18.17 7.36
N ALA A 125 -11.65 17.88 8.66
CA ALA A 125 -10.44 17.53 9.41
C ALA A 125 -9.78 16.26 8.83
N CYS A 126 -10.55 15.22 8.53
CA CYS A 126 -10.04 14.00 7.89
C CYS A 126 -9.42 14.29 6.51
N ILE A 127 -10.08 15.11 5.67
CA ILE A 127 -9.59 15.51 4.35
C ILE A 127 -8.20 16.18 4.45
N PHE A 128 -7.92 16.92 5.53
CA PHE A 128 -6.60 17.52 5.76
C PHE A 128 -5.61 16.56 6.45
N LEU A 129 -6.06 15.73 7.38
CA LEU A 129 -5.21 14.80 8.14
C LEU A 129 -4.71 13.63 7.30
N ILE A 130 -5.52 13.11 6.37
CA ILE A 130 -5.13 12.00 5.49
C ILE A 130 -3.89 12.33 4.66
N PRO A 131 -3.83 13.41 3.86
CA PRO A 131 -2.67 13.71 3.02
C PRO A 131 -1.45 14.08 3.86
N THR A 132 -1.64 14.79 4.97
CA THR A 132 -0.54 15.20 5.84
C THR A 132 0.12 14.00 6.52
N THR A 133 -0.67 13.08 7.07
CA THR A 133 -0.14 11.83 7.67
C THR A 133 0.49 10.91 6.62
N THR A 134 -0.13 10.80 5.44
CA THR A 134 0.41 10.03 4.30
C THR A 134 1.75 10.59 3.85
N LEU A 135 1.86 11.91 3.66
CA LEU A 135 3.09 12.58 3.25
C LEU A 135 4.18 12.44 4.31
N ALA A 136 3.84 12.62 5.60
CA ALA A 136 4.76 12.44 6.71
C ALA A 136 5.31 11.00 6.75
N PHE A 137 4.45 10.00 6.52
CA PHE A 137 4.87 8.60 6.45
C PHE A 137 5.81 8.34 5.26
N THR A 138 5.49 8.87 4.08
CA THR A 138 6.35 8.75 2.89
C THR A 138 7.72 9.39 3.09
N ILE A 139 7.75 10.59 3.67
CA ILE A 139 8.98 11.30 4.03
C ILE A 139 9.77 10.47 5.03
N PHE A 140 9.13 9.98 6.09
CA PHE A 140 9.77 9.14 7.09
C PHE A 140 10.43 7.90 6.46
N ASN A 141 9.72 7.18 5.59
CA ASN A 141 10.29 6.01 4.88
C ASN A 141 11.43 6.37 3.93
N THR A 142 11.39 7.54 3.31
CA THR A 142 12.48 8.00 2.42
C THR A 142 13.74 8.39 3.21
N PHE A 143 13.58 9.03 4.38
CA PHE A 143 14.68 9.52 5.22
C PHE A 143 15.08 8.56 6.35
N GLN A 144 14.58 7.32 6.33
CA GLN A 144 14.95 6.30 7.33
C GLN A 144 16.44 5.89 7.21
N CYS A 145 17.02 5.96 6.01
CA CYS A 145 18.42 5.62 5.76
C CYS A 145 19.15 6.77 5.05
N HIS A 146 20.34 7.12 5.55
CA HIS A 146 21.27 8.02 4.86
C HIS A 146 22.58 7.28 4.59
N PRO A 147 22.93 6.98 3.32
CA PRO A 147 22.17 7.22 2.07
C PRO A 147 21.00 6.24 1.87
N ILE A 148 19.99 6.64 1.10
CA ILE A 148 18.79 5.83 0.81
C ILE A 148 19.13 4.45 0.19
N ARG A 149 20.28 4.36 -0.50
CA ARG A 149 20.78 3.12 -1.10
C ARG A 149 21.01 2.01 -0.07
N THR A 150 21.28 2.38 1.17
CA THR A 150 21.50 1.43 2.27
C THR A 150 20.22 0.69 2.69
N TYR A 151 19.04 1.19 2.30
CA TYR A 151 17.77 0.51 2.57
C TYR A 151 17.68 -0.85 1.88
N TRP A 152 18.16 -0.95 0.64
CA TRP A 152 18.07 -2.17 -0.15
C TRP A 152 19.39 -2.89 -0.37
N ASP A 153 20.53 -2.23 -0.09
CA ASP A 153 21.85 -2.84 -0.21
C ASP A 153 22.33 -3.37 1.14
N LEU A 154 21.95 -4.63 1.39
CA LEU A 154 22.32 -5.36 2.61
C LEU A 154 23.84 -5.41 2.88
N THR A 155 24.69 -5.29 1.85
CA THR A 155 26.15 -5.28 2.04
C THR A 155 26.64 -3.94 2.61
N LEU A 156 26.07 -2.84 2.12
CA LEU A 156 26.36 -1.49 2.63
C LEU A 156 25.78 -1.28 4.03
N GLN A 157 24.66 -1.93 4.34
CA GLN A 157 24.03 -1.89 5.66
C GLN A 157 24.94 -2.51 6.74
N ALA A 158 25.66 -3.59 6.41
CA ALA A 158 26.59 -4.25 7.33
C ALA A 158 27.85 -3.42 7.63
N HIS A 159 28.29 -2.56 6.71
CA HIS A 159 29.58 -1.86 6.81
C HIS A 159 29.49 -0.36 7.16
N SER A 160 28.44 0.36 6.77
CA SER A 160 28.40 1.83 6.86
C SER A 160 27.01 2.42 7.07
N GLY A 161 26.00 1.59 7.37
CA GLY A 161 24.60 2.01 7.36
C GLY A 161 24.11 2.62 8.67
N ASN A 162 24.05 3.95 8.73
CA ASN A 162 23.18 4.65 9.69
C ASN A 162 21.74 4.64 9.18
N CYS A 163 21.11 3.47 9.20
CA CYS A 163 19.66 3.33 9.03
C CYS A 163 19.01 3.39 10.41
N LYS A 164 18.05 4.31 10.59
CA LYS A 164 17.13 4.21 11.73
C LYS A 164 16.34 2.93 11.49
N ASN A 165 16.53 1.92 12.35
CA ASN A 165 15.90 0.61 12.21
C ASN A 165 14.44 0.78 11.74
N PRO A 166 14.05 0.27 10.56
CA PRO A 166 12.65 0.06 10.26
C PRO A 166 12.21 -1.01 11.24
N THR A 167 11.84 -0.65 12.46
CA THR A 167 11.09 -1.59 13.30
C THR A 167 9.89 -1.99 12.46
N PRO A 168 9.75 -3.26 12.08
CA PRO A 168 8.53 -3.71 11.43
C PRO A 168 7.45 -3.43 12.46
N VAL A 169 6.55 -2.50 12.16
CA VAL A 169 5.36 -2.23 12.99
C VAL A 169 4.56 -3.53 13.20
N PHE A 170 4.77 -4.52 12.33
CA PHE A 170 4.26 -5.89 12.42
C PHE A 170 5.01 -6.85 13.37
N SER A 171 6.27 -6.59 13.71
CA SER A 171 7.06 -7.46 14.59
C SER A 171 6.91 -7.11 16.07
N THR A 172 6.48 -5.89 16.38
CA THR A 172 6.26 -5.45 17.76
C THR A 172 5.01 -6.05 18.39
N THR A 173 3.97 -6.39 17.61
CA THR A 173 2.78 -7.09 18.15
C THR A 173 3.07 -8.53 18.57
N ALA A 174 4.13 -9.16 18.07
CA ALA A 174 4.56 -10.49 18.54
C ALA A 174 5.25 -10.42 19.91
N LYS A 175 5.87 -9.29 20.26
CA LYS A 175 6.54 -9.11 21.57
C LYS A 175 5.59 -8.64 22.66
N THR A 176 4.46 -8.01 22.33
CA THR A 176 3.52 -7.52 23.36
C THR A 176 2.63 -8.63 23.94
N THR A 177 2.34 -9.70 23.19
CA THR A 177 1.48 -10.80 23.68
C THR A 177 2.20 -11.71 24.69
N THR A 178 3.53 -11.62 24.83
CA THR A 178 4.31 -12.42 25.80
C THR A 178 4.41 -11.77 27.19
N LEU A 179 3.94 -10.53 27.38
CA LEU A 179 4.00 -9.83 28.67
C LEU A 179 2.67 -9.83 29.46
N THR A 180 1.60 -10.45 28.94
CA THR A 180 0.27 -10.48 29.59
C THR A 180 -0.08 -11.81 30.23
N SER A 181 0.90 -12.72 30.41
CA SER A 181 0.73 -13.98 31.13
C SER A 181 1.73 -14.12 32.28
N THR A 182 1.61 -13.24 33.28
CA THR A 182 2.10 -13.46 34.65
C THR A 182 1.06 -12.92 35.61
#